data_AF-A0A8W8K5J7-F1
#
_entry.id   AF-A0A8W8K5J7-F1
#
_cell.length_a   1.000
_cell.length_b   1.000
_cell.length_c   1.000
_cell.angle_alpha   90.00
_cell.angle_beta   90.00
_cell.angle_gamma   90.00
#
_symmetry.space_group_name_H-M   'P 1'
#
loop_
_entity.id
_entity.type
_entity.pdbx_description
1 polymer ?
#
loop_
_entity_poly.entity_id
_entity_poly.type
_entity_poly.pdbx_seq_one_letter_code
_entity_poly.pdbx_strand_id
1 'polypeptide(L)'
;MITGVVFGMGIAASMRVGIHLGAGNAEQAHVSARVTICFGSCFAVAIAVLLISLKDAVPHFFSNDEAVVTLASSITPLLAIFKFFEIYQSMCAGILRGIGFQAFGAVVNFIGNFLIALPVALSLMFASSLSVAGAWWGTIIGAIVLSVAYSIRIFTVDWKLESIKARKRAGVEIEDITCIVNDEAENIHMGDRNREIKDYRSFDTSAQSGEVSSNTPTSSATNNLEVYSQVAILVIVSLIFAGGLSIRLTVKPN
;
A
#
# COMPACT_ATOMS: atom_id res chain seq x y z
N MET A 1 7.94 1.36 22.21
CA MET A 1 8.34 -0.01 21.85
C MET A 1 7.76 -0.46 20.50
N ILE A 2 6.44 -0.34 20.26
CA ILE A 2 5.79 -0.78 19.00
C ILE A 2 6.33 -0.08 17.74
N THR A 3 6.51 1.25 17.78
CA THR A 3 6.98 2.03 16.62
C THR A 3 8.37 1.60 16.10
N GLY A 4 9.24 1.05 16.95
CA GLY A 4 10.55 0.52 16.52
C GLY A 4 10.42 -0.69 15.60
N VAL A 5 9.50 -1.61 15.93
CA VAL A 5 9.19 -2.79 15.10
C VAL A 5 8.62 -2.35 13.75
N VAL A 6 7.72 -1.36 13.77
CA VAL A 6 7.09 -0.80 12.57
C VAL A 6 8.12 -0.14 11.64
N PHE A 7 9.10 0.58 12.20
CA PHE A 7 10.18 1.16 11.42
C PHE A 7 11.08 0.10 10.80
N GLY A 8 11.44 -0.94 11.56
CA GLY A 8 12.21 -2.09 11.06
C GLY A 8 11.52 -2.81 9.90
N MET A 9 10.20 -3.03 10.00
CA MET A 9 9.40 -3.59 8.91
C MET A 9 9.42 -2.69 7.66
N GLY A 10 9.33 -1.37 7.83
CA GLY A 10 9.42 -0.42 6.70
C GLY A 10 10.78 -0.46 6.00
N ILE A 11 11.88 -0.65 6.75
CA ILE A 11 13.22 -0.85 6.17
C ILE A 11 13.30 -2.17 5.41
N ALA A 12 12.81 -3.26 6.00
CA ALA A 12 12.80 -4.58 5.35
C ALA A 12 12.00 -4.58 4.04
N ALA A 13 10.86 -3.90 4.03
CA ALA A 13 10.06 -3.66 2.82
C ALA A 13 10.86 -2.90 1.75
N SER A 14 11.50 -1.79 2.15
CA SER A 14 12.34 -0.98 1.25
C SER A 14 13.47 -1.80 0.63
N MET A 15 14.14 -2.64 1.44
CA MET A 15 15.24 -3.50 0.98
C MET A 15 14.75 -4.53 -0.03
N ARG A 16 13.65 -5.24 0.28
CA ARG A 16 13.09 -6.25 -0.64
C ARG A 16 12.72 -5.63 -1.98
N VAL A 17 11.99 -4.51 -1.97
CA VAL A 17 11.58 -3.83 -3.22
C VAL A 17 12.81 -3.35 -3.98
N GLY A 18 13.79 -2.74 -3.30
CA GLY A 18 15.02 -2.24 -3.92
C GLY A 18 15.87 -3.33 -4.57
N ILE A 19 15.99 -4.50 -3.93
CA ILE A 19 16.75 -5.65 -4.48
C ILE A 19 16.13 -6.15 -5.79
N HIS A 20 14.82 -6.40 -5.82
CA HIS A 20 14.15 -6.87 -7.04
C HIS A 20 14.18 -5.82 -8.16
N LEU A 21 14.05 -4.53 -7.81
CA LEU A 21 14.11 -3.43 -8.76
C LEU A 21 15.52 -3.29 -9.37
N GLY A 22 16.57 -3.44 -8.55
CA GLY A 22 17.98 -3.42 -8.99
C GLY A 22 18.34 -4.64 -9.85
N ALA A 23 17.74 -5.80 -9.59
CA ALA A 23 17.89 -7.00 -10.41
C ALA A 23 17.16 -6.95 -11.77
N GLY A 24 16.43 -5.86 -12.07
CA GLY A 24 15.64 -5.72 -13.30
C GLY A 24 14.34 -6.50 -13.31
N ASN A 25 14.00 -7.20 -12.23
CA ASN A 25 12.79 -8.00 -12.12
C ASN A 25 11.61 -7.16 -11.61
N ALA A 26 11.00 -6.41 -12.54
CA ALA A 26 9.86 -5.52 -12.25
C ALA A 26 8.64 -6.27 -11.69
N GLU A 27 8.39 -7.50 -12.16
CA GLU A 27 7.26 -8.31 -11.72
C GLU A 27 7.41 -8.71 -10.25
N GLN A 28 8.59 -9.21 -9.86
CA GLN A 28 8.87 -9.55 -8.46
C GLN A 28 8.88 -8.32 -7.54
N ALA A 29 9.35 -7.17 -8.03
CA ALA A 29 9.29 -5.91 -7.27
C ALA A 29 7.84 -5.52 -6.95
N HIS A 30 6.93 -5.66 -7.93
CA HIS A 30 5.50 -5.41 -7.75
C HIS A 30 4.84 -6.40 -6.77
N VAL A 31 5.13 -7.70 -6.91
CA VAL A 31 4.63 -8.73 -5.98
C VAL A 31 5.12 -8.47 -4.56
N SER A 32 6.40 -8.09 -4.39
CA SER A 32 6.98 -7.76 -3.09
C SER A 32 6.30 -6.56 -2.43
N ALA A 33 6.00 -5.51 -3.19
CA ALA A 33 5.24 -4.37 -2.70
C ALA A 33 3.81 -4.76 -2.27
N ARG A 34 3.14 -5.62 -3.03
CA ARG A 34 1.80 -6.12 -2.69
C ARG A 34 1.79 -6.96 -1.42
N VAL A 35 2.73 -7.89 -1.29
CA VAL A 35 2.88 -8.71 -0.07
C VAL A 35 3.16 -7.83 1.13
N THR A 36 3.98 -6.79 0.97
CA THR A 36 4.26 -5.82 2.04
C THR A 36 2.99 -5.08 2.49
N ILE A 37 2.17 -4.59 1.56
CA ILE A 37 0.92 -3.88 1.90
C ILE A 37 -0.06 -4.82 2.59
N CYS A 38 -0.23 -6.05 2.08
CA CYS A 38 -1.12 -7.04 2.67
C CYS A 38 -0.67 -7.42 4.09
N PHE A 39 0.61 -7.80 4.25
CA PHE A 39 1.18 -8.13 5.56
C PHE A 39 1.12 -6.94 6.53
N GLY A 40 1.46 -5.75 6.05
CA GLY A 40 1.39 -4.51 6.80
C GLY A 40 -0.02 -4.18 7.32
N SER A 41 -1.03 -4.40 6.46
CA SER A 41 -2.43 -4.18 6.83
C SER A 41 -2.89 -5.21 7.86
N CYS A 42 -2.57 -6.50 7.68
CA CYS A 42 -2.87 -7.54 8.67
C CYS A 42 -2.21 -7.24 10.03
N PHE A 43 -0.94 -6.82 10.01
CA PHE A 43 -0.21 -6.45 11.21
C PHE A 43 -0.83 -5.21 11.89
N ALA A 44 -1.23 -4.20 11.12
CA ALA A 44 -1.90 -3.01 11.64
C ALA A 44 -3.22 -3.36 12.35
N VAL A 45 -4.03 -4.25 11.75
CA VAL A 45 -5.26 -4.76 12.37
C VAL A 45 -4.95 -5.54 13.65
N ALA A 46 -3.96 -6.42 13.64
CA ALA A 46 -3.56 -7.18 14.82
C ALA A 46 -3.16 -6.26 15.98
N ILE A 47 -2.39 -5.20 15.71
CA ILE A 47 -2.00 -4.21 16.71
C ILE A 47 -3.22 -3.40 17.21
N ALA A 48 -4.13 -3.00 16.31
CA ALA A 48 -5.34 -2.29 16.72
C ALA A 48 -6.22 -3.15 17.63
N VAL A 49 -6.42 -4.43 17.30
CA VAL A 49 -7.16 -5.39 18.14
C VAL A 49 -6.47 -5.61 19.47
N LEU A 50 -5.13 -5.73 19.48
CA LEU A 50 -4.36 -5.87 20.70
C LEU A 50 -4.52 -4.64 21.60
N LEU A 51 -4.44 -3.43 21.05
CA LEU A 51 -4.62 -2.19 21.82
C LEU A 51 -6.01 -2.07 22.42
N ILE A 52 -7.06 -2.44 21.66
CA ILE A 52 -8.44 -2.44 22.17
C ILE A 52 -8.63 -3.51 23.25
N SER A 53 -8.04 -4.70 23.06
CA SER A 53 -8.13 -5.80 24.04
C SER A 53 -7.42 -5.46 25.35
N LEU A 54 -6.33 -4.69 25.28
CA LEU A 54 -5.53 -4.26 26.42
C LEU A 54 -5.97 -2.89 26.98
N LYS A 55 -7.10 -2.34 26.54
CA LYS A 55 -7.53 -0.97 26.91
C LYS A 55 -7.67 -0.74 28.40
N ASP A 56 -8.00 -1.78 29.17
CA ASP A 56 -8.20 -1.70 30.62
C ASP A 56 -6.96 -2.14 31.41
N ALA A 57 -6.11 -2.99 30.82
CA ALA A 57 -4.90 -3.49 31.46
C ALA A 57 -3.74 -2.49 31.38
N VAL A 58 -3.53 -1.86 30.21
CA VAL A 58 -2.40 -0.96 29.96
C VAL A 58 -2.40 0.26 30.88
N PRO A 59 -3.52 0.99 31.06
CA PRO A 59 -3.52 2.16 31.93
C PRO A 59 -3.22 1.82 33.39
N HIS A 60 -3.64 0.64 33.84
CA HIS A 60 -3.42 0.17 35.21
C HIS A 60 -1.95 -0.14 35.49
N PHE A 61 -1.15 -0.49 34.47
CA PHE A 61 0.30 -0.64 34.61
C PHE A 61 1.04 0.69 34.73
N PHE A 62 0.48 1.79 34.20
CA PHE A 62 1.12 3.10 34.21
C PHE A 62 0.67 3.98 35.39
N SER A 63 -0.55 3.80 35.89
CA SER A 63 -1.08 4.56 37.00
C SER A 63 -2.10 3.76 37.82
N ASN A 64 -2.03 3.89 39.14
CA ASN A 64 -3.02 3.35 40.07
C ASN A 64 -4.22 4.31 40.29
N ASP A 65 -4.20 5.50 39.68
CA ASP A 65 -5.28 6.47 39.79
C ASP A 65 -6.43 6.13 38.82
N GLU A 66 -7.61 5.82 39.36
CA GLU A 66 -8.81 5.47 38.58
C GLU A 66 -9.25 6.58 37.62
N ALA A 67 -9.02 7.85 37.95
CA ALA A 67 -9.36 8.96 37.07
C ALA A 67 -8.51 8.94 35.79
N VAL A 68 -7.23 8.58 35.91
CA VAL A 68 -6.29 8.45 34.79
C VAL A 68 -6.58 7.20 33.98
N VAL A 69 -6.90 6.08 34.65
CA VAL A 69 -7.27 4.81 33.99
C VAL A 69 -8.53 4.98 33.16
N THR A 70 -9.56 5.65 33.69
CA THR A 70 -10.83 5.89 32.99
C THR A 70 -10.63 6.80 31.78
N LEU A 71 -9.82 7.85 31.92
CA LEU A 71 -9.48 8.74 30.81
C LEU A 71 -8.63 8.03 29.74
N ALA A 72 -7.69 7.18 30.14
CA ALA A 72 -6.87 6.41 29.22
C ALA A 72 -7.70 5.37 28.45
N SER A 73 -8.64 4.69 29.12
CA SER A 73 -9.56 3.73 28.47
C SER A 73 -10.45 4.42 27.44
N SER A 74 -10.87 5.68 27.66
CA SER A 74 -11.70 6.42 26.70
C SER A 74 -10.94 6.89 25.45
N ILE A 75 -9.65 7.22 25.57
CA ILE A 75 -8.80 7.61 24.41
C ILE A 75 -8.18 6.42 23.68
N THR A 76 -8.14 5.23 24.29
CA THR A 76 -7.51 4.04 23.70
C THR A 76 -8.08 3.66 22.32
N PRO A 77 -9.41 3.69 22.08
CA PRO A 77 -9.96 3.45 20.74
C PRO A 77 -9.45 4.44 19.70
N LEU A 78 -9.33 5.72 20.06
CA LEU A 78 -8.81 6.77 19.18
C LEU A 78 -7.33 6.51 18.85
N LEU A 79 -6.54 6.08 19.83
CA LEU A 79 -5.15 5.67 19.66
C LEU A 79 -5.03 4.46 18.73
N ALA A 80 -5.92 3.47 18.84
CA ALA A 80 -5.89 2.30 17.97
C ALA A 80 -6.08 2.67 16.49
N ILE A 81 -7.01 3.59 16.20
CA ILE A 81 -7.23 4.11 14.85
C ILE A 81 -5.99 4.84 14.34
N PHE A 82 -5.45 5.77 15.15
CA PHE A 82 -4.23 6.49 14.79
C PHE A 82 -3.06 5.53 14.50
N LYS A 83 -2.90 4.50 15.33
CA LYS A 83 -1.84 3.49 15.17
C LYS A 83 -2.00 2.68 13.90
N PHE A 84 -3.23 2.36 13.49
CA PHE A 84 -3.48 1.70 12.22
C PHE A 84 -2.92 2.52 11.04
N PHE A 85 -3.24 3.81 10.99
CA PHE A 85 -2.74 4.71 9.94
C PHE A 85 -1.22 4.90 9.99
N GLU A 86 -0.63 5.02 11.18
CA GLU A 86 0.83 5.12 11.35
C GLU A 86 1.56 3.90 10.78
N ILE A 87 1.06 2.69 11.06
CA ILE A 87 1.63 1.43 10.56
C ILE A 87 1.51 1.36 9.04
N TYR A 88 0.32 1.62 8.51
CA TYR A 88 0.04 1.61 7.07
C TYR A 88 0.96 2.59 6.33
N GLN A 89 1.03 3.83 6.80
CA GLN A 89 1.88 4.87 6.23
C GLN A 89 3.36 4.46 6.25
N SER A 90 3.85 3.83 7.32
CA SER A 90 5.23 3.37 7.43
C SER A 90 5.57 2.31 6.37
N MET A 91 4.66 1.35 6.14
CA MET A 91 4.84 0.32 5.11
C MET A 91 4.88 0.94 3.72
N CYS A 92 3.93 1.83 3.41
CA CYS A 92 3.89 2.53 2.14
C CYS A 92 5.13 3.41 1.93
N ALA A 93 5.58 4.12 2.97
CA ALA A 93 6.78 4.93 2.93
C ALA A 93 8.04 4.08 2.71
N GLY A 94 8.10 2.87 3.28
CA GLY A 94 9.16 1.90 3.02
C GLY A 94 9.22 1.46 1.56
N ILE A 95 8.07 1.14 0.96
CA ILE A 95 7.97 0.78 -0.47
C ILE A 95 8.42 1.95 -1.35
N LEU A 96 7.92 3.17 -1.09
CA LEU A 96 8.30 4.38 -1.83
C LEU A 96 9.82 4.64 -1.78
N ARG A 97 10.43 4.39 -0.61
CA ARG A 97 11.88 4.53 -0.42
C ARG A 97 12.64 3.48 -1.21
N GLY A 98 12.17 2.24 -1.24
CA GLY A 98 12.74 1.15 -2.04
C GLY A 98 12.71 1.41 -3.56
N ILE A 99 11.71 2.15 -4.04
CA ILE A 99 11.61 2.58 -5.45
C ILE A 99 12.53 3.79 -5.75
N GLY A 100 12.91 4.54 -4.72
CA GLY A 100 13.70 5.78 -4.83
C GLY A 100 12.86 7.05 -4.90
N PHE A 101 11.56 6.99 -4.58
CA PHE A 101 10.65 8.15 -4.50
C PHE A 101 10.67 8.84 -3.14
N GLN A 102 11.82 8.88 -2.47
CA GLN A 102 11.98 9.51 -1.17
C GLN A 102 11.65 11.01 -1.17
N ALA A 103 12.00 11.73 -2.25
CA ALA A 103 11.71 13.17 -2.37
C ALA A 103 10.20 13.44 -2.43
N PHE A 104 9.47 12.64 -3.20
CA PHE A 104 8.01 12.70 -3.22
C PHE A 104 7.43 12.40 -1.84
N GLY A 105 7.93 11.35 -1.17
CA GLY A 105 7.52 10.98 0.18
C GLY A 105 7.69 12.12 1.18
N ALA A 106 8.82 12.83 1.12
CA ALA A 106 9.13 13.98 1.97
C ALA A 106 8.21 15.18 1.70
N VAL A 107 7.97 15.54 0.42
CA VAL A 107 7.08 16.64 0.05
C VAL A 107 5.65 16.38 0.51
N VAL A 108 5.12 15.18 0.26
CA VAL A 108 3.77 14.83 0.70
C VAL A 108 3.67 14.79 2.22
N ASN A 109 4.70 14.28 2.91
CA ASN A 109 4.72 14.27 4.37
C ASN A 109 4.70 15.70 4.93
N PHE A 110 5.48 16.60 4.34
CA PHE A 110 5.52 18.01 4.73
C PHE A 110 4.15 18.67 4.53
N ILE A 111 3.54 18.51 3.35
CA ILE A 111 2.24 19.12 3.06
C ILE A 111 1.16 18.56 4.00
N GLY A 112 1.04 17.24 4.12
CA GLY A 112 -0.07 16.67 4.89
C GLY A 112 0.09 16.84 6.40
N ASN A 113 1.29 16.77 6.97
CA ASN A 113 1.48 16.97 8.40
C ASN A 113 1.58 18.45 8.80
N PHE A 114 2.26 19.29 8.01
CA PHE A 114 2.51 20.67 8.41
C PHE A 114 1.51 21.67 7.82
N LEU A 115 1.04 21.47 6.58
CA LEU A 115 0.10 22.40 5.95
C LEU A 115 -1.37 22.00 6.19
N ILE A 116 -1.64 20.73 6.45
CA ILE A 116 -3.02 20.25 6.69
C ILE A 116 -3.22 19.88 8.15
N ALA A 117 -2.44 18.93 8.69
CA ALA A 117 -2.69 18.43 10.04
C ALA A 117 -2.51 19.52 11.11
N LEU A 118 -1.49 20.38 11.01
CA LEU A 118 -1.26 21.47 11.96
C LEU A 118 -2.39 22.51 11.97
N PRO A 119 -2.80 23.12 10.84
CA PRO A 119 -3.91 24.07 10.84
C PRO A 119 -5.23 23.46 11.30
N VAL A 120 -5.51 22.21 10.90
CA VAL A 120 -6.72 21.51 11.33
C VAL A 120 -6.67 21.18 12.82
N ALA A 121 -5.53 20.71 13.34
CA ALA A 121 -5.34 20.43 14.76
C ALA A 121 -5.47 21.70 15.60
N LEU A 122 -4.83 22.79 15.21
CA LEU A 122 -4.92 24.09 15.91
C LEU A 122 -6.33 24.65 15.85
N SER A 123 -6.99 24.59 14.69
CA SER A 123 -8.37 25.03 14.54
C SER A 123 -9.32 24.23 15.43
N LEU A 124 -9.23 22.90 15.44
CA LEU A 124 -10.06 22.07 16.33
C LEU A 124 -9.71 22.25 17.81
N MET A 125 -8.44 22.51 18.13
CA MET A 125 -7.99 22.69 19.51
C MET A 125 -8.49 24.01 20.12
N PHE A 126 -8.52 25.09 19.33
CA PHE A 126 -8.94 26.42 19.82
C PHE A 126 -10.42 26.75 19.54
N ALA A 127 -11.00 26.24 18.45
CA ALA A 127 -12.38 26.54 18.07
C ALA A 127 -13.41 25.56 18.66
N SER A 128 -12.98 24.39 19.15
CA SER A 128 -13.87 23.39 19.75
C SER A 128 -13.54 23.17 21.23
N SER A 129 -14.55 22.76 22.02
CA SER A 129 -14.39 22.34 23.42
C SER A 129 -13.62 21.03 23.59
N LEU A 130 -13.18 20.41 22.48
CA LEU A 130 -12.47 19.13 22.47
C LEU A 130 -11.00 19.20 22.91
N SER A 131 -10.41 20.39 23.05
CA SER A 131 -9.01 20.62 23.49
C SER A 131 -8.02 19.59 22.91
N VAL A 132 -7.51 18.65 23.73
CA VAL A 132 -6.53 17.63 23.34
C VAL A 132 -7.09 16.64 22.31
N ALA A 133 -8.37 16.27 22.42
CA ALA A 133 -9.01 15.36 21.46
C ALA A 133 -9.08 15.98 20.05
N GLY A 134 -9.19 17.31 19.95
CA GLY A 134 -9.16 18.03 18.69
C GLY A 134 -7.82 17.89 17.95
N ALA A 135 -6.70 17.90 18.69
CA ALA A 135 -5.38 17.69 18.12
C ALA A 135 -5.19 16.26 17.58
N TRP A 136 -5.71 15.24 18.29
CA TRP A 136 -5.72 13.86 17.81
C TRP A 136 -6.53 13.70 16.52
N TRP A 137 -7.70 14.34 16.42
CA TRP A 137 -8.48 14.32 15.18
C TRP A 137 -7.75 15.01 14.02
N GLY A 138 -7.10 16.14 14.25
CA GLY A 138 -6.30 16.82 13.23
C GLY A 138 -5.14 15.95 12.71
N THR A 139 -4.43 15.26 13.61
CA THR A 139 -3.34 14.34 13.21
C THR A 139 -3.86 13.10 12.47
N ILE A 140 -5.02 12.56 12.84
CA ILE A 140 -5.66 11.45 12.12
C ILE A 140 -6.03 11.88 10.70
N ILE A 141 -6.61 13.08 10.52
CA ILE A 141 -6.95 13.62 9.19
C ILE A 141 -5.69 13.75 8.32
N GLY A 142 -4.60 14.29 8.88
CA GLY A 142 -3.31 14.35 8.18
C GLY A 142 -2.78 12.98 7.76
N ALA A 143 -2.84 12.00 8.68
CA ALA A 143 -2.40 10.63 8.43
C ALA A 143 -3.25 9.94 7.33
N ILE A 144 -4.55 10.21 7.27
CA ILE A 144 -5.44 9.74 6.20
C ILE A 144 -5.00 10.31 4.85
N VAL A 145 -4.77 11.62 4.77
CA VAL A 145 -4.32 12.29 3.53
C VAL A 145 -3.00 11.70 3.05
N LEU A 146 -2.02 11.52 3.94
CA LEU A 146 -0.74 10.88 3.62
C LEU A 146 -0.93 9.44 3.12
N SER A 147 -1.75 8.66 3.83
CA SER A 147 -2.02 7.26 3.49
C SER A 147 -2.65 7.13 2.10
N VAL A 148 -3.61 7.99 1.77
CA VAL A 148 -4.23 8.01 0.43
C VAL A 148 -3.22 8.42 -0.63
N ALA A 149 -2.45 9.50 -0.40
CA ALA A 149 -1.44 9.97 -1.35
C ALA A 149 -0.36 8.91 -1.64
N TYR A 150 0.13 8.22 -0.61
CA TYR A 150 1.09 7.13 -0.79
C TYR A 150 0.48 5.93 -1.52
N SER A 151 -0.76 5.56 -1.19
CA SER A 151 -1.47 4.48 -1.86
C SER A 151 -1.62 4.75 -3.35
N ILE A 152 -2.15 5.92 -3.72
CA ILE A 152 -2.32 6.34 -5.12
C ILE A 152 -0.99 6.24 -5.86
N ARG A 153 0.10 6.70 -5.23
CA ARG A 153 1.41 6.66 -5.89
C ARG A 153 1.93 5.26 -6.08
N ILE A 154 1.80 4.38 -5.09
CA ILE A 154 2.23 2.98 -5.21
C ILE A 154 1.45 2.27 -6.31
N PHE A 155 0.14 2.51 -6.42
CA PHE A 155 -0.70 1.90 -7.45
C PHE A 155 -0.49 2.49 -8.86
N THR A 156 0.03 3.71 -8.96
CA THR A 156 0.33 4.36 -10.26
C THR A 156 1.78 4.20 -10.70
N VAL A 157 2.61 3.47 -9.96
CA VAL A 157 4.01 3.22 -10.36
C VAL A 157 4.06 2.28 -11.55
N ASP A 158 4.75 2.73 -12.61
CA ASP A 158 5.20 1.85 -13.68
C ASP A 158 6.48 1.11 -13.22
N TRP A 159 6.29 -0.14 -12.81
CA TRP A 159 7.36 -1.00 -12.29
C TRP A 159 8.43 -1.31 -13.33
N LYS A 160 8.08 -1.36 -14.64
CA LYS A 160 9.04 -1.60 -15.72
C LYS A 160 9.94 -0.38 -15.92
N LEU A 161 9.33 0.81 -15.95
CA LEU A 161 10.10 2.05 -16.10
C LEU A 161 11.03 2.29 -14.89
N GLU A 162 10.55 2.02 -13.68
CA GLU A 162 11.37 2.21 -12.48
C GLU A 162 12.49 1.16 -12.34
N SER A 163 12.32 -0.07 -12.84
CA SER A 163 13.41 -1.05 -12.88
C SER A 163 14.52 -0.62 -13.85
N ILE A 164 14.17 -0.06 -15.01
CA ILE A 164 15.14 0.49 -15.98
C ILE A 164 15.89 1.67 -15.35
N LYS A 165 15.18 2.60 -14.70
CA LYS A 165 15.81 3.73 -13.99
C LYS A 165 16.73 3.25 -12.86
N ALA A 166 16.34 2.22 -12.11
CA ALA A 166 17.16 1.64 -11.05
C ALA A 166 18.45 1.01 -11.61
N ARG A 167 18.37 0.22 -12.69
CA ARG A 167 19.55 -0.34 -13.37
C ARG A 167 20.49 0.75 -13.90
N LYS A 168 19.93 1.81 -14.49
CA LYS A 168 20.72 2.97 -14.95
C LYS A 168 21.44 3.67 -13.79
N ARG A 169 20.79 3.82 -12.63
CA ARG A 169 21.41 4.39 -11.41
C ARG A 169 22.54 3.49 -10.86
N ALA A 170 22.46 2.18 -11.08
CA ALA A 170 23.48 1.22 -10.68
C ALA A 170 24.72 1.18 -11.60
N GLY A 171 24.75 2.00 -12.67
CA GLY A 171 25.90 2.08 -13.58
C GLY A 171 26.03 0.87 -14.52
N VAL A 172 24.98 0.06 -14.66
CA VAL A 172 24.94 -1.01 -15.66
C VAL A 172 24.84 -0.35 -17.04
N GLU A 173 25.90 -0.46 -17.85
CA GLU A 173 25.85 -0.05 -19.26
C GLU A 173 24.72 -0.82 -19.94
N ILE A 174 23.80 -0.07 -20.53
CA ILE A 174 22.59 -0.65 -21.09
C ILE A 174 22.87 -1.11 -22.53
N GLU A 175 23.69 -2.14 -22.67
CA GLU A 175 23.83 -2.88 -23.95
C GLU A 175 22.59 -3.78 -24.19
N ASP A 176 21.85 -4.07 -23.11
CA ASP A 176 20.65 -4.90 -23.06
C ASP A 176 19.34 -4.26 -23.53
N ILE A 177 19.24 -2.94 -23.78
CA ILE A 177 18.00 -2.42 -24.39
C ILE A 177 17.81 -3.08 -25.76
N THR A 178 18.89 -3.26 -26.51
CA THR A 178 18.86 -3.94 -27.80
C THR A 178 18.50 -5.40 -27.63
N CYS A 179 18.96 -6.09 -26.58
CA CYS A 179 18.61 -7.50 -26.38
C CYS A 179 17.20 -7.70 -25.82
N ILE A 180 16.67 -6.82 -24.96
CA ILE A 180 15.28 -6.91 -24.46
C ILE A 180 14.31 -6.50 -25.57
N VAL A 181 14.61 -5.44 -26.33
CA VAL A 181 13.82 -5.08 -27.52
C VAL A 181 13.96 -6.14 -28.60
N ASN A 182 15.13 -6.75 -28.80
CA ASN A 182 15.29 -7.87 -29.73
C ASN A 182 14.63 -9.14 -29.23
N ASP A 183 14.62 -9.45 -27.94
CA ASP A 183 13.95 -10.63 -27.39
C ASP A 183 12.42 -10.45 -27.42
N GLU A 184 11.93 -9.22 -27.21
CA GLU A 184 10.52 -8.87 -27.36
C GLU A 184 10.12 -8.82 -28.86
N ALA A 185 10.97 -8.28 -29.75
CA ALA A 185 10.77 -8.31 -31.21
C ALA A 185 10.90 -9.72 -31.80
N GLU A 186 11.81 -10.55 -31.29
CA GLU A 186 12.02 -11.94 -31.70
C GLU A 186 10.88 -12.82 -31.17
N ASN A 187 10.38 -12.61 -29.94
CA ASN A 187 9.17 -13.28 -29.45
C ASN A 187 7.91 -12.86 -30.22
N ILE A 188 7.80 -11.59 -30.66
CA ILE A 188 6.72 -11.14 -31.55
C ILE A 188 6.86 -11.80 -32.94
N HIS A 189 8.07 -11.84 -33.52
CA HIS A 189 8.31 -12.46 -34.83
C HIS A 189 8.17 -14.00 -34.81
N MET A 190 8.58 -14.65 -33.72
CA MET A 190 8.40 -16.08 -33.52
C MET A 190 6.94 -16.42 -33.20
N GLY A 191 6.22 -15.51 -32.54
CA GLY A 191 4.77 -15.57 -32.36
C GLY A 191 4.00 -15.49 -33.69
N ASP A 192 4.40 -14.60 -34.60
CA ASP A 192 3.82 -14.51 -35.96
C ASP A 192 4.20 -15.71 -36.83
N ARG A 193 5.46 -16.17 -36.83
CA ARG A 193 5.85 -17.42 -37.52
C ARG A 193 5.10 -18.64 -36.99
N ASN A 194 4.93 -18.77 -35.68
CA ASN A 194 4.14 -19.86 -35.12
C ASN A 194 2.66 -19.74 -35.49
N ARG A 195 2.13 -18.52 -35.69
CA ARG A 195 0.76 -18.27 -36.15
C ARG A 195 0.58 -18.62 -37.63
N GLU A 196 1.56 -18.27 -38.47
CA GLU A 196 1.62 -18.60 -39.90
C GLU A 196 1.82 -20.11 -40.14
N ILE A 197 2.66 -20.77 -39.32
CA ILE A 197 2.82 -22.23 -39.30
C ILE A 197 1.55 -22.93 -38.80
N LYS A 198 0.82 -22.34 -37.84
CA LYS A 198 -0.49 -22.87 -37.40
C LYS A 198 -1.55 -22.77 -38.50
N ASP A 199 -1.48 -21.73 -39.33
CA ASP A 199 -2.38 -21.53 -40.47
C ASP A 199 -2.06 -22.47 -41.64
N TYR A 200 -0.78 -22.76 -41.89
CA TYR A 200 -0.40 -23.84 -42.82
C TYR A 200 -0.85 -25.22 -42.32
N ARG A 201 -0.82 -25.43 -41.00
CA ARG A 201 -1.22 -26.71 -40.38
C ARG A 201 -2.74 -26.86 -40.23
N SER A 202 -3.52 -25.77 -40.28
CA SER A 202 -4.98 -25.79 -40.23
C SER A 202 -5.62 -26.11 -41.59
N PHE A 203 -4.86 -26.08 -42.69
CA PHE A 203 -5.35 -26.45 -44.02
C PHE A 203 -5.37 -27.97 -44.30
N ASP A 204 -4.65 -28.79 -43.52
CA ASP A 204 -4.56 -30.25 -43.71
C ASP A 204 -5.35 -31.09 -42.68
N THR A 205 -6.26 -30.50 -41.91
CA THR A 205 -7.16 -31.30 -41.02
C THR A 205 -8.59 -30.79 -41.11
N SER A 206 -9.16 -30.87 -42.31
CA SER A 206 -10.59 -30.85 -42.54
C SER A 206 -11.19 -32.25 -42.34
N ALA A 207 -11.28 -32.70 -41.08
CA ALA A 207 -12.25 -33.72 -40.68
C ALA A 207 -12.63 -33.54 -39.20
N GLN A 208 -13.94 -33.33 -38.98
CA GLN A 208 -14.70 -33.28 -37.72
C GLN A 208 -14.76 -31.96 -36.92
N SER A 209 -15.64 -31.09 -37.42
CA SER A 209 -16.84 -30.52 -36.76
C SER A 209 -16.81 -30.08 -35.29
N GLY A 210 -16.96 -28.75 -35.11
CA GLY A 210 -17.63 -28.04 -33.99
C GLY A 210 -16.79 -27.91 -32.70
N GLU A 211 -16.45 -26.75 -32.13
CA GLU A 211 -16.97 -25.38 -32.18
C GLU A 211 -15.82 -24.37 -32.14
N VAL A 212 -16.03 -23.20 -32.76
CA VAL A 212 -15.15 -22.02 -32.77
C VAL A 212 -15.79 -20.91 -31.94
N SER A 213 -15.07 -20.43 -30.93
CA SER A 213 -15.07 -19.02 -30.47
C SER A 213 -14.00 -18.89 -29.39
N SER A 214 -13.17 -17.87 -29.31
CA SER A 214 -12.89 -16.69 -30.12
C SER A 214 -11.65 -16.06 -29.44
N ASN A 215 -10.82 -15.39 -30.24
CA ASN A 215 -9.54 -14.80 -29.86
C ASN A 215 -9.59 -13.83 -28.65
N THR A 216 -8.45 -13.56 -27.99
CA THR A 216 -7.78 -12.23 -27.89
C THR A 216 -6.84 -12.15 -26.65
N PRO A 217 -5.61 -11.58 -26.77
CA PRO A 217 -4.72 -11.30 -25.64
C PRO A 217 -5.21 -10.08 -24.84
N THR A 218 -6.22 -10.26 -24.00
CA THR A 218 -6.71 -9.23 -23.05
C THR A 218 -6.44 -9.58 -21.59
N SER A 219 -6.02 -10.82 -21.29
CA SER A 219 -5.95 -11.31 -19.91
C SER A 219 -4.92 -10.58 -19.04
N SER A 220 -3.74 -10.20 -19.54
CA SER A 220 -2.72 -9.56 -18.69
C SER A 220 -3.04 -8.12 -18.29
N ALA A 221 -3.81 -7.38 -19.09
CA ALA A 221 -4.21 -6.00 -18.79
C ALA A 221 -5.47 -5.94 -17.90
N THR A 222 -6.44 -6.84 -18.13
CA THR A 222 -7.67 -6.92 -17.31
C THR A 222 -7.39 -7.42 -15.90
N ASN A 223 -6.48 -8.40 -15.75
CA ASN A 223 -6.13 -8.95 -14.43
C ASN A 223 -5.50 -7.91 -13.50
N ASN A 224 -4.72 -6.96 -14.05
CA ASN A 224 -4.13 -5.90 -13.25
C ASN A 224 -5.20 -4.89 -12.80
N LEU A 225 -6.12 -4.51 -13.68
CA LEU A 225 -7.20 -3.55 -13.37
C LEU A 225 -8.21 -4.12 -12.34
N GLU A 226 -8.56 -5.40 -12.45
CA GLU A 226 -9.40 -6.08 -11.46
C GLU A 226 -8.72 -6.18 -10.09
N VAL A 227 -7.40 -6.42 -10.07
CA VAL A 227 -6.64 -6.52 -8.82
C VAL A 227 -6.41 -5.16 -8.16
N TYR A 228 -6.22 -4.08 -8.93
CA TYR A 228 -6.21 -2.71 -8.39
C TYR A 228 -7.55 -2.36 -7.74
N SER A 229 -8.66 -2.75 -8.37
CA SER A 229 -9.99 -2.62 -7.80
C SER A 229 -10.11 -3.45 -6.52
N GLN A 230 -9.65 -4.71 -6.49
CA GLN A 230 -9.72 -5.58 -5.31
C GLN A 230 -8.92 -5.06 -4.11
N VAL A 231 -7.70 -4.55 -4.32
CA VAL A 231 -6.87 -4.01 -3.23
C VAL A 231 -7.40 -2.65 -2.77
N ALA A 232 -7.85 -1.79 -3.69
CA ALA A 232 -8.51 -0.54 -3.33
C ALA A 232 -9.80 -0.80 -2.54
N ILE A 233 -10.60 -1.79 -2.95
CA ILE A 233 -11.78 -2.25 -2.23
C ILE A 233 -11.39 -2.82 -0.87
N LEU A 234 -10.33 -3.61 -0.73
CA LEU A 234 -9.89 -4.13 0.57
C LEU A 234 -9.39 -3.03 1.52
N VAL A 235 -8.72 -2.01 1.00
CA VAL A 235 -8.31 -0.83 1.78
C VAL A 235 -9.54 0.00 2.16
N ILE A 236 -10.45 0.25 1.23
CA ILE A 236 -11.71 0.99 1.47
C ILE A 236 -12.61 0.21 2.44
N VAL A 237 -12.73 -1.11 2.31
CA VAL A 237 -13.48 -1.99 3.21
C VAL A 237 -12.81 -2.06 4.57
N SER A 238 -11.47 -2.08 4.65
CA SER A 238 -10.75 -1.99 5.93
C SER A 238 -10.96 -0.63 6.61
N LEU A 239 -10.99 0.47 5.85
CA LEU A 239 -11.26 1.82 6.34
C LEU A 239 -12.72 1.98 6.77
N ILE A 240 -13.68 1.41 6.03
CA ILE A 240 -15.11 1.40 6.36
C ILE A 240 -15.40 0.47 7.54
N PHE A 241 -14.74 -0.68 7.63
CA PHE A 241 -14.89 -1.59 8.76
C PHE A 241 -14.29 -1.01 10.03
N ALA A 242 -13.09 -0.41 9.94
CA ALA A 242 -12.48 0.31 11.06
C ALA A 242 -13.32 1.54 11.47
N GLY A 243 -13.79 2.34 10.51
CA GLY A 243 -14.65 3.49 10.76
C GLY A 243 -16.02 3.10 11.33
N GLY A 244 -16.65 2.06 10.79
CA GLY A 244 -17.95 1.54 11.22
C GLY A 244 -17.88 0.87 12.60
N LEU A 245 -16.81 0.13 12.90
CA LEU A 245 -16.57 -0.42 14.23
C LEU A 245 -16.32 0.69 15.26
N SER A 246 -15.64 1.77 14.85
CA SER A 246 -15.36 2.94 15.69
C SER A 246 -16.60 3.79 15.98
N ILE A 247 -17.49 3.96 14.99
CA ILE A 247 -18.79 4.64 15.19
C ILE A 247 -19.68 3.81 16.11
N ARG A 248 -19.72 2.48 15.93
CA ARG A 248 -20.52 1.58 16.77
C ARG A 248 -20.05 1.52 18.23
N LEU A 249 -18.76 1.75 18.47
CA LEU A 249 -18.18 1.78 19.83
C LEU A 249 -18.30 3.17 20.48
N THR A 250 -18.29 4.25 19.70
CA THR A 250 -18.53 5.63 20.18
C THR A 250 -20.01 5.88 20.48
N VAL A 251 -20.93 5.18 19.79
CA VAL A 251 -22.40 5.31 19.94
C VAL A 251 -22.97 4.19 20.84
N LYS A 252 -22.20 3.68 21.81
CA LYS A 252 -22.82 2.88 22.89
C LYS A 252 -23.29 3.87 23.97
N PRO A 253 -24.60 4.10 24.12
CA PRO A 253 -25.12 5.05 25.08
C PRO A 253 -24.94 4.48 26.48
N ASN A 254 -24.26 5.23 27.35
CA ASN A 254 -24.59 5.28 28.76
C ASN A 254 -25.23 6.64 29.02
#